data_AF-A0A8S3JMZ5-F1
#
_entry.id   AF-A0A8S3JMZ5-F1
#
_cell.length_a   1.000
_cell.length_b   1.000
_cell.length_c   1.000
_cell.angle_alpha   90.00
_cell.angle_beta   90.00
_cell.angle_gamma   90.00
#
_symmetry.space_group_name_H-M   'P 1'
#
loop_
_entity.id
_entity.type
_entity.pdbx_description
1 polymer ?
#
loop_
_entity_poly.entity_id
_entity_poly.type
_entity_poly.pdbx_seq_one_letter_code
_entity_poly.pdbx_strand_id
1 'polypeptide(L)'
;NLWLSIVLALPSVIILYLLTNISYFTVMNKATLLSSTAVAVTWGEIALGPVVRVLPVLISISALGSGNGSLFSSARYCMVGAQYGYLPDVFACIHKKKLTPIPGIVLQGVIAIGLCLPSNIDGLIDFFSFSAWIFYGITFSATLCCKFTMKNAERVISVS
;
A
#
# COMPACT_ATOMS: atom_id res chain seq x y z
N ASN A 1 13.62 19.96 1.96
CA ASN A 1 12.21 19.95 1.52
C ASN A 1 11.45 18.68 1.91
N LEU A 2 12.10 17.53 2.08
CA LEU A 2 11.43 16.28 2.46
C LEU A 2 10.51 16.40 3.69
N TRP A 3 11.01 17.01 4.79
CA TRP A 3 10.21 17.09 6.01
C TRP A 3 8.94 17.94 5.83
N LEU A 4 9.06 19.11 5.19
CA LEU A 4 7.93 19.97 4.85
C LEU A 4 6.86 19.22 4.02
N SER A 5 7.29 18.44 3.03
CA SER A 5 6.36 17.65 2.20
C SER A 5 5.56 16.64 3.03
N ILE A 6 6.18 15.98 4.01
CA ILE A 6 5.48 15.01 4.87
C ILE A 6 4.50 15.73 5.81
N VAL A 7 4.91 16.84 6.44
CA VAL A 7 4.05 17.64 7.32
C VAL A 7 2.80 18.16 6.60
N LEU A 8 2.91 18.48 5.31
CA LEU A 8 1.77 18.97 4.53
C LEU A 8 0.93 17.83 3.95
N ALA A 9 1.56 16.76 3.46
CA ALA A 9 0.85 15.66 2.82
C ALA A 9 0.02 14.83 3.81
N LEU A 10 0.56 14.49 4.98
CA LEU A 10 -0.14 13.61 5.93
C LEU A 10 -1.46 14.23 6.43
N PRO A 11 -1.52 15.49 6.92
CA PRO A 11 -2.78 16.10 7.33
C PRO A 11 -3.76 16.28 6.18
N SER A 12 -3.27 16.59 4.98
CA SER A 12 -4.13 16.71 3.79
C SER A 12 -4.87 15.41 3.51
N VAL A 13 -4.16 14.28 3.54
CA VAL A 13 -4.77 12.95 3.35
C VAL A 13 -5.76 12.63 4.47
N ILE A 14 -5.44 12.95 5.72
CA ILE A 14 -6.35 12.76 6.87
C ILE A 14 -7.64 13.56 6.68
N ILE A 15 -7.55 14.83 6.27
CA ILE A 15 -8.71 15.69 6.02
C ILE A 15 -9.59 15.09 4.92
N LEU A 16 -9.00 14.62 3.82
CA LEU A 16 -9.75 13.98 2.73
C LEU A 16 -10.48 12.71 3.18
N TYR A 17 -9.83 11.88 4.01
CA TYR A 17 -10.48 10.70 4.59
C TYR A 17 -11.64 11.07 5.51
N LEU A 18 -11.49 12.10 6.35
CA LEU A 18 -12.56 12.57 7.22
C LEU A 18 -13.74 13.11 6.42
N LEU A 19 -13.48 13.95 5.42
CA LEU A 19 -14.52 14.50 4.54
C LEU A 19 -15.28 13.38 3.80
N THR A 20 -14.58 12.35 3.35
CA THR A 20 -15.20 11.19 2.69
C THR A 20 -16.12 10.43 3.65
N ASN A 21 -15.67 10.16 4.88
CA ASN A 21 -16.50 9.49 5.89
C ASN A 21 -17.72 10.34 6.28
N ILE A 22 -17.56 11.65 6.44
CA ILE A 22 -18.67 12.58 6.67
C ILE A 22 -19.68 12.48 5.53
N SER A 23 -19.23 12.51 4.27
CA SER A 23 -20.10 12.36 3.11
C SER A 23 -20.89 11.05 3.14
N TYR A 24 -20.25 9.93 3.47
CA TYR A 24 -20.94 8.65 3.60
C TYR A 24 -22.02 8.65 4.67
N PHE A 25 -21.74 9.20 5.86
CA PHE A 25 -22.71 9.24 6.96
C PHE A 25 -23.85 10.26 6.73
N THR A 26 -23.64 11.29 5.91
CA THR A 26 -24.72 12.23 5.57
C THR A 26 -25.75 11.64 4.61
N VAL A 27 -25.34 10.69 3.77
CA VAL A 27 -26.19 10.10 2.72
C VAL A 27 -26.76 8.73 3.12
N MET A 28 -26.02 7.95 3.90
CA MET A 28 -26.38 6.56 4.21
C MET A 28 -26.56 6.33 5.72
N ASN A 29 -27.56 5.51 6.06
CA ASN A 29 -27.74 4.99 7.41
C ASN A 29 -26.72 3.89 7.73
N LYS A 30 -26.41 3.72 9.02
CA LYS A 30 -25.42 2.72 9.51
C LYS A 30 -25.71 1.30 9.02
N ALA A 31 -26.97 0.88 8.98
CA ALA A 31 -27.37 -0.45 8.51
C ALA A 31 -27.04 -0.66 7.01
N THR A 32 -27.29 0.35 6.17
CA THR A 32 -26.97 0.32 4.74
C THR A 32 -25.46 0.30 4.51
N LEU A 33 -24.69 1.03 5.32
CA LEU A 33 -23.24 1.07 5.23
C LEU A 33 -22.62 -0.28 5.60
N LEU A 34 -23.08 -0.92 6.67
CA LEU A 34 -22.55 -2.22 7.13
C LEU A 34 -22.94 -3.40 6.23
N SER A 35 -24.07 -3.30 5.52
CA SER A 35 -24.50 -4.35 4.59
C SER A 35 -23.92 -4.20 3.18
N SER A 36 -23.30 -3.06 2.86
CA SER A 36 -22.75 -2.78 1.54
C SER A 36 -21.36 -3.36 1.35
N THR A 37 -21.18 -4.26 0.39
CA THR A 37 -19.86 -4.77 -0.03
C THR A 37 -19.00 -3.68 -0.68
N ALA A 38 -19.63 -2.71 -1.36
CA ALA A 38 -18.95 -1.60 -2.06
C ALA A 38 -19.55 -0.25 -1.69
N VAL A 39 -19.19 0.26 -0.50
CA VAL A 39 -19.75 1.48 0.12
C VAL A 39 -19.75 2.69 -0.83
N ALA A 40 -18.68 2.89 -1.61
CA ALA A 40 -18.57 4.01 -2.55
C ALA A 40 -19.59 3.94 -3.70
N VAL A 41 -19.90 2.74 -4.19
CA VAL A 41 -20.87 2.54 -5.28
C VAL A 41 -22.28 2.76 -4.75
N THR A 42 -22.63 2.17 -3.61
CA THR A 42 -23.93 2.39 -2.94
C THR A 42 -24.17 3.88 -2.66
N TRP A 43 -23.14 4.59 -2.18
CA TRP A 43 -23.22 6.05 -2.00
C TRP A 43 -23.47 6.77 -3.33
N GLY A 44 -22.77 6.38 -4.40
CA GLY A 44 -22.93 6.96 -5.72
C GLY A 44 -24.31 6.75 -6.34
N GLU A 45 -24.95 5.60 -6.08
CA GLU A 45 -26.32 5.32 -6.55
C GLU A 45 -27.33 6.28 -5.94
N ILE A 46 -27.15 6.63 -4.67
CA ILE A 46 -28.04 7.53 -3.93
C ILE A 46 -27.73 9.00 -4.24
N ALA A 47 -26.46 9.38 -4.33
CA ALA A 47 -26.04 10.77 -4.42
C ALA A 47 -25.86 11.29 -5.86
N LEU A 48 -25.37 10.48 -6.80
CA LEU A 48 -24.94 10.91 -8.14
C LEU A 48 -25.93 10.53 -9.27
N GLY A 49 -26.94 9.72 -8.96
CA GLY A 49 -27.95 9.28 -9.92
C GLY A 49 -27.33 8.60 -11.16
N PRO A 50 -27.65 9.00 -12.40
CA PRO A 50 -27.24 8.27 -13.62
C PRO A 50 -25.72 8.26 -13.87
N VAL A 51 -24.95 9.15 -13.25
CA VAL A 51 -23.49 9.24 -13.40
C VAL A 51 -22.76 8.09 -12.68
N VAL A 52 -23.44 7.37 -11.78
CA VAL A 52 -22.85 6.27 -11.01
C VAL A 52 -22.23 5.17 -11.87
N ARG A 53 -22.68 4.97 -13.11
CA ARG A 53 -22.15 3.94 -14.01
C ARG A 53 -20.66 4.11 -14.32
N VAL A 54 -20.14 5.33 -14.23
CA VAL A 54 -18.71 5.64 -14.46
C VAL A 54 -17.88 5.39 -13.19
N LEU A 55 -18.49 5.42 -12.00
CA LEU A 55 -17.80 5.36 -10.73
C LEU A 55 -17.04 4.04 -10.50
N PRO A 56 -17.61 2.83 -10.75
CA PRO A 56 -16.87 1.58 -10.65
C PRO A 56 -15.66 1.52 -11.59
N VAL A 57 -15.75 2.13 -12.77
CA VAL A 57 -14.64 2.18 -13.73
C VAL A 57 -13.49 3.01 -13.17
N LEU A 58 -13.79 4.19 -12.62
CA LEU A 58 -12.79 5.06 -11.99
C LEU A 58 -12.13 4.40 -10.78
N ILE A 59 -12.91 3.76 -9.91
CA ILE A 59 -12.39 3.01 -8.75
C ILE A 59 -11.49 1.87 -9.23
N SER A 60 -11.90 1.14 -10.26
CA SER A 60 -11.12 0.03 -10.83
C SER A 60 -9.79 0.52 -11.42
N ILE A 61 -9.79 1.63 -12.17
CA ILE A 61 -8.56 2.24 -12.70
C ILE A 61 -7.61 2.66 -11.57
N SER A 62 -8.14 3.25 -10.50
CA SER A 62 -7.36 3.62 -9.32
C SER A 62 -6.72 2.39 -8.64
N ALA A 63 -7.51 1.34 -8.43
CA ALA A 63 -7.03 0.07 -7.86
C ALA A 63 -5.94 -0.58 -8.73
N LEU A 64 -6.14 -0.61 -10.06
CA LEU A 64 -5.13 -1.10 -11.01
C LEU A 64 -3.85 -0.24 -10.99
N GLY A 65 -3.99 1.09 -10.87
CA GLY A 65 -2.87 2.00 -10.72
C GLY A 65 -2.04 1.72 -9.46
N SER A 66 -2.72 1.52 -8.32
CA SER A 66 -2.06 1.13 -7.07
C SER A 66 -1.36 -0.24 -7.18
N GLY A 67 -2.02 -1.23 -7.76
CA GLY A 67 -1.45 -2.56 -8.00
C GLY A 67 -0.18 -2.49 -8.88
N ASN A 68 -0.24 -1.74 -9.98
CA ASN A 68 0.90 -1.55 -10.87
C ASN A 68 2.08 -0.85 -10.18
N GLY A 69 1.81 0.16 -9.33
CA GLY A 69 2.84 0.82 -8.53
C GLY A 69 3.52 -0.14 -7.54
N SER A 70 2.74 -0.98 -6.89
CA SER A 70 3.25 -2.01 -5.96
C SER A 70 4.14 -3.04 -6.67
N LEU A 71 3.79 -3.46 -7.89
CA LEU A 71 4.60 -4.41 -8.68
C LEU A 71 6.02 -3.87 -8.94
N PHE A 72 6.16 -2.59 -9.29
CA PHE A 72 7.47 -1.98 -9.52
C PHE A 72 8.32 -1.89 -8.26
N SER A 73 7.70 -1.62 -7.10
CA SER A 73 8.40 -1.58 -5.82
C SER A 73 8.87 -2.97 -5.39
N SER A 74 7.98 -3.98 -5.44
CA SER A 74 8.29 -5.38 -5.12
C SER A 74 9.43 -5.94 -5.96
N ALA A 75 9.42 -5.67 -7.26
CA ALA A 75 10.47 -6.04 -8.19
C ALA A 75 11.87 -5.54 -7.75
N ARG A 76 11.96 -4.30 -7.26
CA ARG A 76 13.22 -3.72 -6.77
C ARG A 76 13.67 -4.35 -5.45
N TYR A 77 12.73 -4.64 -4.54
CA TYR A 77 13.07 -5.34 -3.29
C TYR A 77 13.67 -6.73 -3.57
N CYS A 78 13.08 -7.51 -4.49
CA CYS A 78 13.61 -8.82 -4.86
C CYS A 78 14.99 -8.73 -5.52
N MET A 79 15.22 -7.74 -6.40
CA MET A 79 16.51 -7.54 -7.06
C MET A 79 17.61 -7.24 -6.04
N VAL A 80 17.36 -6.31 -5.12
CA VAL A 80 18.33 -5.94 -4.07
C VAL A 80 18.54 -7.11 -3.11
N GLY A 81 17.48 -7.80 -2.71
CA GLY A 81 17.56 -8.99 -1.86
C GLY A 81 18.45 -10.09 -2.46
N ALA A 82 18.37 -10.30 -3.78
CA ALA A 82 19.23 -11.25 -4.48
C ALA A 82 20.69 -10.78 -4.56
N GLN A 83 20.92 -9.48 -4.77
CA GLN A 83 22.28 -8.92 -4.79
C GLN A 83 23.03 -9.06 -3.46
N TYR A 84 22.31 -9.03 -2.33
CA TYR A 84 22.87 -9.26 -1.00
C TYR A 84 22.84 -10.74 -0.57
N GLY A 85 22.44 -11.66 -1.46
CA GLY A 85 22.43 -13.11 -1.19
C GLY A 85 21.27 -13.61 -0.33
N TYR A 86 20.25 -12.79 -0.06
CA TYR A 86 19.05 -13.21 0.68
C TYR A 86 18.05 -14.00 -0.18
N LEU A 87 18.16 -13.86 -1.50
CA LEU A 87 17.35 -14.57 -2.49
C LEU A 87 18.27 -15.22 -3.54
N PRO A 88 17.83 -16.32 -4.20
CA PRO A 88 18.58 -16.92 -5.29
C PRO A 88 18.94 -15.92 -6.40
N ASP A 89 20.12 -16.08 -7.01
CA ASP A 89 20.66 -15.19 -8.06
C ASP A 89 19.73 -15.02 -9.28
N VAL A 90 18.79 -15.95 -9.47
CA VAL A 90 17.75 -15.87 -10.49
C VAL A 90 16.93 -14.58 -10.35
N PHE A 91 16.72 -14.07 -9.13
CA PHE A 91 15.96 -12.83 -8.89
C PHE A 91 16.77 -11.55 -9.14
N ALA A 92 18.11 -11.63 -9.24
CA ALA A 92 18.96 -10.53 -9.69
C ALA A 92 18.99 -10.38 -11.22
N CYS A 93 18.42 -11.35 -11.96
CA CYS A 93 18.45 -11.34 -13.42
C CYS A 93 17.52 -10.26 -14.01
N ILE A 94 18.12 -9.30 -14.70
CA ILE A 94 17.41 -8.27 -15.45
C ILE A 94 17.34 -8.64 -16.93
N HIS A 95 16.17 -8.46 -17.54
CA HIS A 95 16.01 -8.73 -18.97
C HIS A 95 16.86 -7.77 -19.83
N LYS A 96 17.76 -8.30 -20.66
CA LYS A 96 18.77 -7.51 -21.41
C LYS A 96 18.20 -6.40 -22.32
N LYS A 97 17.00 -6.58 -22.90
CA LYS A 97 16.39 -5.61 -23.83
C LYS A 97 15.39 -4.64 -23.19
N LYS A 98 14.68 -5.08 -22.15
CA LYS A 98 13.57 -4.34 -21.51
C LYS A 98 13.95 -3.78 -20.14
N LEU A 99 15.12 -4.16 -19.61
CA LEU A 99 15.63 -3.77 -18.30
C LEU A 99 14.63 -4.03 -17.15
N THR A 100 13.74 -5.01 -17.33
CA THR A 100 12.73 -5.40 -16.34
C THR A 100 13.19 -6.63 -15.55
N PRO A 101 13.10 -6.61 -14.20
CA PRO A 101 13.34 -7.79 -13.36
C PRO A 101 12.12 -8.73 -13.38
N ILE A 102 12.02 -9.52 -14.46
CA ILE A 102 10.87 -10.42 -14.70
C ILE A 102 10.65 -11.43 -13.56
N PRO A 103 11.70 -12.09 -13.01
CA PRO A 103 11.50 -13.10 -11.96
C PRO A 103 10.85 -12.55 -10.68
N GLY A 104 11.20 -11.32 -10.28
CA GLY A 104 10.61 -10.67 -9.11
C GLY A 104 9.12 -10.35 -9.30
N ILE A 105 8.74 -9.92 -10.51
CA ILE A 105 7.32 -9.66 -10.86
C ILE A 105 6.51 -10.96 -10.85
N VAL A 106 7.06 -12.04 -11.42
CA VAL A 106 6.41 -13.36 -11.43
C VAL A 106 6.21 -13.88 -10.02
N LEU A 107 7.24 -13.79 -9.16
CA LEU A 107 7.13 -14.20 -7.76
C LEU A 107 6.02 -13.44 -7.03
N GLN A 108 5.99 -12.11 -7.17
CA GLN A 108 4.95 -11.28 -6.58
C GLN A 108 3.55 -11.67 -7.07
N GLY A 109 3.42 -11.98 -8.38
CA GLY A 109 2.15 -12.42 -8.97
C GLY A 109 1.70 -13.79 -8.44
N VAL A 110 2.61 -14.75 -8.33
CA VAL A 110 2.33 -16.09 -7.76
C VAL A 110 1.89 -15.97 -6.30
N ILE A 111 2.58 -15.17 -5.49
CA ILE A 111 2.21 -14.92 -4.10
C ILE A 111 0.84 -14.23 -4.02
N ALA A 112 0.59 -13.22 -4.86
CA ALA A 112 -0.71 -12.54 -4.89
C ALA A 112 -1.85 -13.50 -5.25
N ILE A 113 -1.69 -14.32 -6.29
CA ILE A 113 -2.68 -15.35 -6.67
C ILE A 113 -2.87 -16.34 -5.52
N GLY A 114 -1.78 -16.83 -4.92
CA GLY A 114 -1.82 -17.76 -3.79
C GLY A 114 -2.57 -17.20 -2.59
N LEU A 115 -2.41 -15.91 -2.29
CA LEU A 115 -3.13 -15.23 -1.22
C LEU A 115 -4.60 -14.96 -1.57
N CYS A 116 -4.95 -14.79 -2.86
CA CYS A 116 -6.33 -14.60 -3.30
C CYS A 116 -7.17 -15.89 -3.32
N LEU A 117 -6.56 -17.07 -3.50
CA LEU A 117 -7.28 -18.35 -3.61
C LEU A 117 -8.13 -18.71 -2.36
N PRO A 118 -7.68 -18.50 -1.11
CA PRO A 118 -8.42 -18.87 0.09
C PRO A 118 -9.24 -17.71 0.71
N SER A 119 -9.05 -16.46 0.27
CA SER A 119 -9.21 -15.32 1.19
C SER A 119 -10.56 -14.60 1.14
N ASN A 120 -11.15 -14.42 2.33
CA ASN A 120 -12.02 -13.30 2.65
C ASN A 120 -11.18 -12.01 2.79
N ILE A 121 -11.69 -10.88 2.31
CA ILE A 121 -10.97 -9.59 2.30
C ILE A 121 -10.58 -9.16 3.73
N ASP A 122 -11.49 -9.32 4.70
CA ASP A 122 -11.26 -8.91 6.08
C ASP A 122 -10.07 -9.64 6.72
N GLY A 123 -10.02 -10.97 6.57
CA GLY A 123 -8.91 -11.77 7.10
C GLY A 123 -7.57 -11.45 6.42
N LEU A 124 -7.58 -11.08 5.14
CA LEU A 124 -6.37 -10.66 4.43
C LEU A 124 -5.86 -9.31 4.93
N ILE A 125 -6.77 -8.37 5.20
CA ILE A 125 -6.44 -7.06 5.78
C ILE A 125 -5.86 -7.23 7.19
N ASP A 126 -6.47 -8.07 8.03
CA ASP A 126 -5.98 -8.32 9.38
C ASP A 126 -4.58 -8.94 9.38
N PHE A 127 -4.37 -9.97 8.55
CA PHE A 127 -3.07 -10.60 8.40
C PHE A 127 -1.99 -9.62 7.93
N PHE A 128 -2.29 -8.85 6.88
CA PHE A 128 -1.36 -7.85 6.36
C PHE A 128 -1.05 -6.76 7.40
N SER A 129 -2.08 -6.25 8.08
CA SER A 129 -1.94 -5.20 9.09
C SER A 129 -1.08 -5.68 10.26
N PHE A 130 -1.37 -6.86 10.80
CA PHE A 130 -0.59 -7.44 11.88
C PHE A 130 0.89 -7.58 11.51
N SER A 131 1.18 -8.13 10.32
CA SER A 131 2.55 -8.27 9.82
C SER A 131 3.26 -6.91 9.66
N ALA A 132 2.58 -5.94 9.04
CA ALA A 132 3.14 -4.60 8.82
C ALA A 132 3.49 -3.88 10.13
N TRP A 133 2.61 -3.94 11.14
CA TRP A 133 2.85 -3.31 12.44
C TRP A 133 4.06 -3.90 13.18
N ILE A 134 4.30 -5.21 13.06
CA ILE A 134 5.52 -5.85 13.60
C ILE A 134 6.76 -5.27 12.94
N PHE A 135 6.81 -5.22 11.60
CA PHE A 135 7.97 -4.69 10.88
C PHE A 135 8.19 -3.20 11.14
N TYR A 136 7.13 -2.40 11.26
CA TYR A 136 7.23 -1.00 11.66
C TYR A 136 7.79 -0.86 13.08
N GLY A 137 7.32 -1.66 14.03
CA GLY A 137 7.83 -1.69 15.41
C GLY A 137 9.31 -2.08 15.49
N ILE A 138 9.72 -3.11 14.74
CA ILE A 138 11.13 -3.53 14.66
C ILE A 138 11.98 -2.42 14.03
N THR A 139 11.53 -1.81 12.94
CA THR A 139 12.28 -0.75 12.24
C THR A 139 12.44 0.49 13.12
N PHE A 140 11.38 0.88 13.84
CA PHE A 140 11.43 1.97 14.81
C PHE A 140 12.42 1.66 15.95
N SER A 141 12.33 0.47 16.53
CA SER A 141 13.23 0.02 17.60
C SER A 141 14.68 -0.08 17.14
N ALA A 142 14.91 -0.58 15.92
CA ALA A 142 16.23 -0.65 15.30
C ALA A 142 16.81 0.76 15.10
N THR A 143 15.99 1.72 14.65
CA THR A 143 16.43 3.11 14.50
C THR A 143 16.84 3.72 15.84
N LEU A 144 16.08 3.45 16.92
CA LEU A 144 16.46 3.86 18.27
C LEU A 144 17.74 3.17 18.76
N CYS A 145 17.88 1.86 18.55
CA CYS A 145 19.09 1.12 18.90
C CYS A 145 20.31 1.66 18.14
N CYS A 146 20.20 1.89 16.83
CA CYS A 146 21.23 2.53 16.02
C CYS A 146 21.56 3.95 16.51
N LYS A 147 20.61 4.69 17.10
CA LYS A 147 20.93 5.98 17.74
C LYS A 147 21.95 5.81 18.88
N PHE A 148 21.84 4.73 19.67
CA PHE A 148 22.74 4.44 20.80
C PHE A 148 24.03 3.72 20.40
N THR A 149 23.97 2.77 19.46
CA THR A 149 25.12 1.95 19.04
C THR A 149 26.01 2.69 18.04
N MET A 150 25.42 3.44 17.10
CA MET A 150 26.14 4.16 16.04
C MET A 150 26.05 5.67 16.23
N LYS A 151 26.60 6.17 17.35
CA LYS A 151 26.54 7.60 17.74
C LYS A 151 27.23 8.54 16.74
N ASN A 152 28.30 8.07 16.08
CA ASN A 152 29.15 8.88 15.20
C ASN A 152 28.79 8.78 13.71
N ALA A 153 27.71 8.08 13.36
CA ALA A 153 27.26 8.04 11.97
C ALA A 153 26.72 9.40 11.53
N GLU A 154 27.08 9.86 10.34
CA GLU A 154 26.58 11.12 9.77
C GLU A 154 25.07 11.03 9.54
N ARG A 155 24.31 11.98 10.10
CA ARG A 155 22.85 12.05 9.98
C ARG A 155 22.45 13.39 9.40
N VAL A 156 22.09 13.39 8.11
CA VAL A 156 21.62 14.58 7.40
C VAL A 156 20.29 15.12 7.91
N ILE A 157 19.46 14.26 8.51
CA ILE A 157 18.17 14.61 9.10
C ILE A 157 18.07 13.87 10.43
N SER A 158 18.07 14.62 11.54
CA SER A 158 17.79 14.10 12.87
C SER A 158 16.45 14.65 13.35
N VAL A 159 15.55 13.75 13.72
CA VAL A 159 14.35 14.10 14.49
C VAL A 159 14.78 14.07 15.95
N SER A 160 14.72 15.23 16.60
CA SER A 160 15.01 15.44 18.04
C SER A 160 14.01 14.67 18.90
#